data_AF-A0A956V8U3-F1
#
_entry.id   AF-A0A956V8U3-F1
#
_cell.length_a   1.000
_cell.length_b   1.000
_cell.length_c   1.000
_cell.angle_alpha   90.00
_cell.angle_beta   90.00
_cell.angle_gamma   90.00
#
_symmetry.space_group_name_H-M   'P 1'
#
loop_
_entity.id
_entity.type
_entity.pdbx_description
1 polymer ?
#
loop_
_entity_poly.entity_id
_entity_poly.type
_entity_poly.pdbx_seq_one_letter_code
_entity_poly.pdbx_strand_id
1 'polypeptide(L)'
;QFLQATQEAMVQTLNNPETAFEAAKDYVENLGDDRMEVLMTSIKLYTSAYTREQGLGFSDPKGWTSTLELLKRTGRVETDLPAETFYRNDFLLSGLGAE
;
A
#
# COMPACT_ATOMS: atom_id res chain seq x y z
N GLN A 1 6.84 13.52 -7.81
CA GLN A 1 6.92 14.19 -6.49
C GLN A 1 5.89 13.63 -5.52
N PHE A 2 4.59 13.66 -5.82
CA PHE A 2 3.56 13.14 -4.89
C PHE A 2 3.80 11.67 -4.47
N LEU A 3 3.83 10.73 -5.41
CA LEU A 3 3.93 9.30 -5.09
C LEU A 3 5.26 8.94 -4.42
N GLN A 4 6.36 9.56 -4.83
CA GLN A 4 7.64 9.43 -4.15
C GLN A 4 7.53 9.85 -2.67
N ALA A 5 7.00 11.04 -2.39
CA ALA A 5 6.84 11.52 -1.02
C ALA A 5 5.92 10.59 -0.21
N THR A 6 4.88 10.03 -0.83
CA THR A 6 4.03 9.02 -0.20
C THR A 6 4.80 7.74 0.14
N GLN A 7 5.64 7.23 -0.76
CA GLN A 7 6.48 6.06 -0.47
C GLN A 7 7.47 6.34 0.66
N GLU A 8 8.13 7.50 0.64
CA GLU A 8 9.06 7.93 1.68
C GLU A 8 8.36 8.04 3.05
N ALA A 9 7.13 8.57 3.09
CA ALA A 9 6.33 8.64 4.32
C ALA A 9 5.95 7.25 4.86
N MET A 10 5.67 6.28 3.97
CA MET A 10 5.44 4.89 4.38
C MET A 10 6.70 4.26 4.97
N VAL A 11 7.87 4.48 4.35
CA VAL A 11 9.16 4.03 4.91
C VAL A 11 9.39 4.64 6.29
N GLN A 12 9.13 5.93 6.46
CA GLN A 12 9.25 6.59 7.76
C GLN A 12 8.30 6.00 8.81
N THR A 13 7.07 5.64 8.41
CA THR A 13 6.10 5.00 9.31
C THR A 13 6.56 3.60 9.74
N LEU A 14 7.15 2.82 8.82
CA LEU A 14 7.68 1.49 9.16
C LEU A 14 8.89 1.57 10.10
N ASN A 15 9.79 2.54 9.86
CA ASN A 15 11.03 2.67 10.63
C ASN A 15 10.84 3.41 11.96
N ASN A 16 9.89 4.35 12.03
CA ASN A 16 9.64 5.22 13.18
C ASN A 16 8.11 5.34 13.46
N PRO A 17 7.42 4.23 13.78
CA PRO A 17 5.96 4.21 13.89
C PRO A 17 5.43 5.15 14.98
N GLU A 18 6.17 5.35 16.07
CA GLU A 18 5.81 6.27 17.17
C GLU A 18 5.76 7.72 16.69
N THR A 19 6.82 8.17 16.01
CA THR A 19 6.89 9.52 15.43
C THR A 19 5.78 9.74 14.40
N ALA A 20 5.52 8.75 13.55
CA ALA A 20 4.44 8.82 12.56
C ALA A 20 3.06 8.87 13.22
N PHE A 21 2.84 8.11 14.30
CA PHE A 21 1.60 8.09 15.06
C PHE A 21 1.33 9.43 15.75
N GLU A 22 2.33 10.01 16.41
CA GLU A 22 2.21 11.33 17.03
C GLU A 22 1.88 12.41 16.00
N ALA A 23 2.56 12.41 14.85
CA ALA A 23 2.26 13.35 13.77
C ALA A 23 0.84 13.17 13.21
N ALA A 24 0.29 11.95 13.24
CA ALA A 24 -1.07 11.69 12.77
C ALA A 24 -2.16 12.25 13.70
N LYS A 25 -1.87 12.47 15.00
CA LYS A 25 -2.86 13.01 15.96
C LYS A 25 -3.36 14.40 15.59
N ASP A 26 -2.56 15.20 14.89
CA ASP A 26 -2.95 16.52 14.40
C ASP A 26 -4.03 16.46 13.30
N TYR A 27 -4.17 15.31 12.62
CA TYR A 27 -5.04 15.16 11.44
C TYR A 27 -6.13 14.10 11.59
N VAL A 28 -5.97 13.15 12.53
CA VAL A 28 -6.92 12.06 12.76
C VAL A 28 -7.71 12.33 14.03
N GLU A 29 -8.98 12.70 13.86
CA GLU A 29 -9.89 12.93 14.98
C GLU A 29 -10.03 11.67 15.86
N ASN A 30 -10.02 11.87 17.17
CA ASN A 30 -10.14 10.80 18.18
C ASN A 30 -9.05 9.72 18.10
N LEU A 31 -7.84 10.06 17.65
CA LEU A 31 -6.68 9.17 17.72
C LEU A 31 -6.07 9.17 19.14
N GLY A 32 -6.64 8.33 20.02
CA GLY A 32 -6.12 8.09 21.36
C GLY A 32 -4.87 7.20 21.38
N ASP A 33 -4.07 7.31 22.46
CA ASP A 33 -2.82 6.57 22.63
C ASP A 33 -3.02 5.04 22.64
N ASP A 34 -4.21 4.57 23.02
CA ASP A 34 -4.62 3.16 22.97
C ASP A 34 -4.58 2.58 21.55
N ARG A 35 -4.64 3.42 20.53
CA ARG A 35 -4.58 3.01 19.11
C ARG A 35 -3.17 2.71 18.63
N MET A 36 -2.15 3.00 19.43
CA MET A 36 -0.77 2.74 19.06
C MET A 36 -0.49 1.23 18.91
N GLU A 37 -1.05 0.39 19.78
CA GLU A 37 -0.90 -1.07 19.67
C GLU A 37 -1.53 -1.62 18.37
N VAL A 38 -2.61 -1.00 17.90
CA VAL A 38 -3.24 -1.34 16.62
C VAL A 38 -2.28 -1.02 15.47
N LEU A 39 -1.60 0.14 15.49
CA LEU A 39 -0.60 0.47 14.48
C LEU A 39 0.55 -0.55 14.51
N MET A 40 1.13 -0.81 15.69
CA MET A 40 2.26 -1.75 15.84
C MET A 40 1.92 -3.17 15.36
N THR A 41 0.67 -3.57 15.46
CA THR A 41 0.20 -4.84 14.87
C THR A 41 0.02 -4.73 13.36
N SER A 42 -0.59 -3.65 12.90
CA SER A 42 -0.95 -3.45 11.49
C SER A 42 0.26 -3.26 10.58
N ILE A 43 1.32 -2.57 11.02
CA ILE A 43 2.52 -2.30 10.19
C ILE A 43 3.20 -3.58 9.71
N LYS A 44 3.04 -4.69 10.45
CA LYS A 44 3.57 -6.02 10.06
C LYS A 44 2.94 -6.54 8.76
N LEU A 45 1.75 -6.04 8.41
CA LEU A 45 0.99 -6.42 7.23
C LEU A 45 1.15 -5.43 6.07
N TYR A 46 1.89 -4.34 6.24
CA TYR A 46 2.06 -3.30 5.21
C TYR A 46 2.98 -3.74 4.08
N THR A 47 3.69 -4.84 4.25
CA THR A 47 4.57 -5.42 3.23
C THR A 47 4.08 -6.79 2.78
N SER A 48 4.28 -7.08 1.50
CA SER A 48 4.14 -8.41 0.92
C SER A 48 5.50 -8.87 0.35
N ALA A 49 5.59 -10.13 -0.06
CA ALA A 49 6.77 -10.60 -0.79
C ALA A 49 7.04 -9.74 -2.04
N TYR A 50 5.99 -9.32 -2.74
CA TYR A 50 6.12 -8.48 -3.94
C TYR A 50 6.67 -7.09 -3.62
N THR A 51 6.17 -6.43 -2.58
CA THR A 51 6.67 -5.09 -2.22
C THR A 51 8.07 -5.13 -1.61
N ARG A 52 8.49 -6.25 -1.01
CA ARG A 52 9.88 -6.44 -0.55
C ARG A 52 10.86 -6.58 -1.72
N GLU A 53 10.41 -7.11 -2.85
CA GLU A 53 11.24 -7.22 -4.05
C GLU A 53 11.23 -5.92 -4.88
N GLN A 54 10.05 -5.34 -5.07
CA GLN A 54 9.85 -4.25 -6.03
C GLN A 54 9.85 -2.85 -5.38
N GLY A 55 9.60 -2.75 -4.07
CA GLY A 55 9.45 -1.51 -3.31
C GLY A 55 8.03 -1.31 -2.76
N LEU A 56 7.89 -0.51 -1.71
CA LEU A 56 6.60 -0.21 -1.09
C LEU A 56 5.64 0.48 -2.06
N GLY A 57 4.36 0.10 -1.99
CA GLY A 57 3.30 0.64 -2.84
C GLY A 57 3.21 0.00 -4.22
N PHE A 58 4.18 -0.80 -4.65
CA PHE A 58 4.08 -1.55 -5.91
C PHE A 58 2.91 -2.52 -5.86
N SER A 59 2.02 -2.42 -6.86
CA SER A 59 0.87 -3.30 -6.99
C SER A 59 1.25 -4.58 -7.72
N ASP A 60 0.95 -5.75 -7.14
CA ASP A 60 1.24 -7.07 -7.73
C ASP A 60 0.32 -7.34 -8.94
N PRO A 61 0.88 -7.47 -10.17
CA PRO A 61 0.11 -7.77 -11.38
C PRO A 61 -0.76 -9.02 -11.25
N LYS A 62 -0.29 -10.04 -10.53
CA LYS A 62 -1.00 -11.31 -10.36
C LYS A 62 -2.33 -11.12 -9.63
N GLY A 63 -2.36 -10.23 -8.63
CA GLY A 63 -3.56 -9.90 -7.87
C GLY A 63 -4.63 -9.24 -8.74
N TRP A 64 -4.22 -8.31 -9.60
CA TRP A 64 -5.10 -7.64 -10.55
C TRP A 64 -5.70 -8.60 -11.58
N THR A 65 -4.87 -9.43 -12.20
CA THR A 65 -5.33 -10.44 -13.17
C THR A 65 -6.33 -11.40 -12.53
N SER A 66 -5.98 -11.97 -11.37
CA SER A 66 -6.85 -12.92 -10.66
C SER A 66 -8.20 -12.29 -10.24
N THR A 67 -8.17 -11.02 -9.81
CA THR A 67 -9.38 -10.28 -9.42
C THR A 67 -10.27 -9.98 -10.63
N LEU A 68 -9.68 -9.50 -11.73
CA LEU A 68 -10.42 -9.22 -12.95
C LEU A 68 -11.09 -10.48 -13.52
N GLU A 69 -10.37 -11.60 -13.54
CA GLU A 69 -10.92 -12.90 -13.97
C GLU A 69 -12.11 -13.33 -13.11
N LEU A 70 -12.00 -13.22 -11.78
CA LEU A 70 -13.08 -13.55 -10.86
C LEU A 70 -14.32 -12.67 -11.09
N LEU A 71 -14.12 -11.35 -11.25
CA LEU A 71 -15.21 -10.41 -11.46
C LEU A 71 -15.91 -10.63 -12.80
N LYS A 72 -15.16 -10.89 -13.88
CA LYS A 72 -15.71 -11.28 -15.18
C LYS A 72 -16.51 -12.58 -15.09
N ARG A 73 -15.94 -13.63 -14.49
CA ARG A 73 -16.58 -14.93 -14.34
C ARG A 73 -17.90 -14.86 -13.57
N THR A 74 -17.99 -13.96 -12.58
CA THR A 74 -19.16 -13.83 -11.74
C THR A 74 -20.15 -12.76 -12.23
N GLY A 75 -19.95 -12.21 -13.43
CA GLY A 75 -20.84 -11.22 -14.04
C GLY A 75 -20.85 -9.86 -13.34
N ARG A 76 -19.85 -9.56 -12.50
CA ARG A 76 -19.74 -8.28 -11.77
C ARG A 76 -19.09 -7.18 -12.59
N VAL A 77 -18.28 -7.56 -13.56
CA VAL A 77 -17.58 -6.65 -14.45
C VAL A 77 -17.68 -7.18 -15.88
N GLU A 78 -18.07 -6.30 -16.80
CA GLU A 78 -18.07 -6.54 -18.24
C GLU A 78 -17.03 -5.63 -18.88
N THR A 79 -15.88 -6.19 -19.27
CA THR A 79 -14.82 -5.45 -19.95
C THR A 79 -13.89 -6.40 -20.71
N ASP A 80 -13.37 -5.91 -21.83
CA ASP A 80 -12.32 -6.57 -22.62
C ASP A 80 -10.94 -5.95 -22.39
N LEU A 81 -10.85 -4.92 -21.54
CA LEU A 81 -9.59 -4.28 -21.20
C LEU A 81 -8.73 -5.22 -20.33
N PRO A 82 -7.40 -5.27 -20.57
CA PRO A 82 -6.51 -6.06 -19.74
C PRO A 82 -6.31 -5.41 -18.36
N ALA A 83 -5.88 -6.19 -17.38
CA ALA A 83 -5.77 -5.80 -15.97
C ALA A 83 -4.87 -4.57 -15.76
N GLU A 84 -3.81 -4.46 -16.55
CA GLU A 84 -2.88 -3.35 -16.56
C GLU A 84 -3.59 -2.03 -16.91
N THR A 85 -4.74 -2.04 -17.57
CA THR A 85 -5.47 -0.77 -17.84
C THR A 85 -5.94 -0.10 -16.54
N PHE A 86 -6.10 -0.86 -15.46
CA PHE A 86 -6.69 -0.38 -14.20
C PHE A 86 -5.66 -0.02 -13.13
N TYR A 87 -4.36 -0.26 -13.36
CA TYR A 87 -3.30 0.13 -12.44
C TYR A 87 -1.97 0.42 -13.15
N ARG A 88 -1.12 1.19 -12.49
CA ARG A 88 0.18 1.64 -13.03
C ARG A 88 1.19 1.76 -11.89
N ASN A 89 2.36 1.14 -12.06
CA ASN A 89 3.49 1.22 -11.12
C ASN A 89 4.62 2.15 -11.62
N ASP A 90 4.52 2.66 -12.85
CA ASP A 90 5.55 3.47 -13.53
C ASP A 90 5.87 4.81 -12.84
N PHE A 91 5.00 5.27 -11.95
CA PHE A 91 5.23 6.47 -11.15
C PHE A 91 5.92 6.23 -9.81
N LEU A 92 6.21 4.98 -9.45
CA LEU A 92 6.83 4.59 -8.18
C LEU A 92 8.34 4.43 -8.30
N LEU A 93 9.05 4.69 -7.21
CA LEU A 93 10.49 4.41 -7.09
C LEU A 93 10.70 2.94 -6.72
N SER A 94 11.40 2.22 -7.60
CA SER A 94 11.75 0.81 -7.39
C SER A 94 12.69 0.64 -6.19
N GLY A 95 12.48 -0.43 -5.42
CA GLY A 95 13.35 -0.85 -4.31
C GLY A 95 13.26 0.00 -3.05
N LEU A 96 12.42 1.04 -3.00
CA LEU A 96 12.27 1.87 -1.82
C LEU A 96 11.51 1.11 -0.70
N GLY A 97 12.16 0.92 0.45
CA GLY A 97 11.59 0.16 1.59
C GLY A 97 11.55 -1.35 1.37
N ALA A 98 12.36 -1.86 0.44
CA ALA A 98 12.62 -3.29 0.25
C ALA A 98 13.56 -3.81 1.36
N GLU A 99 13.18 -4.89 2.04
CA GLU A 99 13.98 -5.61 3.07
C GLU A 99 13.76 -7.13 2.98
#